data_AF-A0A117MS19-F1
#
_entry.id   AF-A0A117MS19-F1
#
_cell.length_a   1.000
_cell.length_b   1.000
_cell.length_c   1.000
_cell.angle_alpha   90.00
_cell.angle_beta   90.00
_cell.angle_gamma   90.00
#
_symmetry.space_group_name_H-M   'P 1'
#
loop_
_entity.id
_entity.type
_entity.pdbx_description
1 polymer ?
#
loop_
_entity_poly.entity_id
_entity_poly.type
_entity_poly.pdbx_seq_one_letter_code
_entity_poly.pdbx_strand_id
1 'polypeptide(L)'
;MYAVVDLQTTGTRTSWHDRIVEIAIVRLDATGTVVDEWCTLVNPDRDLGPQSLHGITGAEARRAPVFAEVAGQIAERLAGQLLVAHNLLFDAGFLLAEFGKLGVTVPVDDDWGLCTMRLAGHFLPTASRSLKACRAAAGLPPHREYSALHGARAAAELLTYYLGRAGDPPPWAELSDEVRQMKWPALPVTDVVPVARGRTEEREPHFLTRLVERLPRQLNPKADAYLALLDGVLLDRHISASEADQLVTTAERIGLSRADAEFLHHRYLSGLAAVALADQILTPAERLDLDGVAELLGLTSADVDRALAGAAEHPSAPIAQWQLSPGDQVVFTGILQPPREHLEVDALTHGLRTARKVTKQTRLLVAADPDSMSHKTTPPSCPPPPPPHFPPPPTPPASTTSRSSPRPPTARCSRPCSANPFLVRMRSARPQATSQAP
;
A
#
# COMPACT_ATOMS: atom_id res chain seq x y z
N MET A 1 4.78 23.48 7.26
CA MET A 1 3.79 22.62 7.94
C MET A 1 2.97 21.93 6.88
N TYR A 2 2.49 20.73 7.16
CA TYR A 2 1.82 19.88 6.18
C TYR A 2 0.42 19.52 6.68
N ALA A 3 -0.54 19.37 5.76
CA ALA A 3 -1.84 18.77 6.03
C ALA A 3 -1.97 17.50 5.19
N VAL A 4 -1.82 16.35 5.84
CA VAL A 4 -1.92 15.06 5.19
C VAL A 4 -3.38 14.60 5.18
N VAL A 5 -3.93 14.42 3.99
CA VAL A 5 -5.34 14.07 3.76
C VAL A 5 -5.43 12.66 3.19
N ASP A 6 -6.49 11.96 3.59
CA ASP A 6 -6.97 10.73 2.97
C ASP A 6 -8.50 10.75 2.99
N LEU A 7 -9.11 10.30 1.90
CA LEU A 7 -10.55 10.27 1.71
C LEU A 7 -11.07 8.85 1.51
N GLN A 8 -12.28 8.59 2.00
CA GLN A 8 -13.13 7.52 1.49
C GLN A 8 -14.29 8.16 0.73
N THR A 9 -14.69 7.55 -0.37
CA THR A 9 -15.67 8.11 -1.30
C THR A 9 -16.71 7.05 -1.70
N THR A 10 -17.86 7.49 -2.21
CA THR A 10 -18.92 6.60 -2.72
C THR A 10 -18.56 5.84 -4.00
N GLY A 11 -17.40 6.15 -4.58
CA GLY A 11 -16.92 5.74 -5.89
C GLY A 11 -15.72 6.61 -6.26
N THR A 12 -15.15 6.46 -7.45
CA THR A 12 -13.89 7.13 -7.80
C THR A 12 -14.07 8.43 -8.58
N ARG A 13 -15.30 8.87 -8.88
CA ARG A 13 -15.59 9.90 -9.88
C ARG A 13 -16.43 11.07 -9.39
N THR A 14 -15.81 12.24 -9.31
CA THR A 14 -16.54 13.48 -9.05
C THR A 14 -17.50 13.86 -10.20
N SER A 15 -17.16 13.53 -11.45
CA SER A 15 -18.00 13.78 -12.64
C SER A 15 -19.27 12.93 -12.69
N TRP A 16 -19.28 11.79 -11.99
CA TRP A 16 -20.47 10.93 -11.83
C TRP A 16 -21.17 11.19 -10.49
N HIS A 17 -20.93 12.37 -9.93
CA HIS A 17 -21.50 12.82 -8.67
C HIS A 17 -21.08 11.96 -7.47
N ASP A 18 -19.95 11.22 -7.54
CA ASP A 18 -19.39 10.61 -6.34
C ASP A 18 -18.95 11.67 -5.34
N ARG A 19 -19.00 11.28 -4.07
CA ARG A 19 -18.84 12.19 -2.95
C ARG A 19 -18.00 11.57 -1.86
N ILE A 20 -17.43 12.44 -1.04
CA ILE A 20 -16.71 12.08 0.17
C ILE A 20 -17.69 11.47 1.17
N VAL A 21 -17.30 10.34 1.77
CA VAL A 21 -18.03 9.65 2.84
C VAL A 21 -17.23 9.54 4.14
N GLU A 22 -15.91 9.75 4.08
CA GLU A 22 -15.04 9.92 5.24
C GLU A 22 -13.87 10.80 4.82
N ILE A 23 -13.45 11.72 5.69
CA ILE A 23 -12.28 12.56 5.50
C ILE A 23 -11.44 12.53 6.76
N ALA A 24 -10.13 12.41 6.60
CA ALA A 24 -9.17 12.62 7.66
C ALA A 24 -8.11 13.64 7.26
N ILE A 25 -7.67 14.42 8.25
CA ILE A 25 -6.60 15.41 8.12
C ILE A 25 -5.65 15.21 9.30
N VAL A 26 -4.39 14.91 9.01
CA VAL A 26 -3.30 14.82 9.98
C VAL A 26 -2.34 15.98 9.71
N ARG A 27 -2.23 16.93 10.64
CA ARG A 27 -1.33 18.08 10.48
C ARG A 27 0.02 17.75 11.07
N LEU A 28 1.06 18.07 10.31
CA LEU A 28 2.45 17.89 10.71
C LEU A 28 3.15 19.24 10.79
N ASP A 29 4.04 19.40 11.78
CA ASP A 29 4.99 20.50 11.78
C ASP A 29 6.05 20.35 10.67
N ALA A 30 7.01 21.27 10.60
CA ALA A 30 8.07 21.23 9.59
C ALA A 30 8.98 20.00 9.69
N THR A 31 9.07 19.37 10.86
CA THR A 31 9.90 18.17 11.12
C THR A 31 9.18 16.86 10.80
N GLY A 32 7.88 16.92 10.50
CA GLY A 32 7.04 15.74 10.31
C GLY A 32 6.43 15.20 11.62
N THR A 33 6.42 16.00 12.69
CA THR A 33 5.77 15.63 13.96
C THR A 33 4.28 15.97 13.90
N VAL A 34 3.41 15.05 14.32
CA VAL A 34 1.95 15.26 14.37
C VAL A 34 1.60 16.32 15.41
N VAL A 35 0.82 17.32 14.99
CA VAL A 35 0.35 18.43 15.85
C VAL A 35 -1.17 18.51 15.98
N ASP A 36 -1.91 17.92 15.03
CA ASP A 36 -3.38 17.84 15.05
C ASP A 36 -3.83 16.63 14.23
N GLU A 37 -4.92 16.00 14.66
CA GLU A 37 -5.58 14.94 13.93
C GLU A 37 -7.09 15.16 13.98
N TRP A 38 -7.73 15.15 12.82
CA TRP A 38 -9.15 15.35 12.68
C TRP A 38 -9.71 14.36 11.67
N CYS A 39 -10.85 13.75 11.98
CA CYS A 39 -11.50 12.79 11.12
C CYS A 39 -13.00 12.81 11.35
N THR A 40 -13.78 12.72 10.27
CA THR A 40 -15.23 12.56 10.34
C THR A 40 -15.73 11.73 9.17
N LEU A 41 -16.76 10.94 9.43
CA LEU A 41 -17.68 10.52 8.38
C LEU A 41 -18.38 11.74 7.79
N VAL A 42 -18.79 11.62 6.53
CA VAL A 42 -19.56 12.64 5.80
C VAL A 42 -20.78 11.98 5.20
N ASN A 43 -21.95 12.59 5.37
CA ASN A 43 -23.15 12.18 4.69
C ASN A 43 -23.10 12.68 3.24
N PRO A 44 -23.00 11.79 2.24
CA PRO A 44 -22.91 12.21 0.85
C PRO A 44 -24.29 12.57 0.27
N ASP A 45 -25.38 12.41 1.01
CA ASP A 45 -26.75 12.66 0.49
C ASP A 45 -27.05 11.91 -0.83
N ARG A 46 -26.50 10.70 -0.94
CA ARG A 46 -26.68 9.78 -2.09
C ARG A 46 -26.36 8.34 -1.68
N ASP A 47 -26.47 7.43 -2.65
CA ASP A 47 -26.05 6.04 -2.50
C ASP A 47 -24.55 5.93 -2.16
N LEU A 48 -24.20 5.04 -1.23
CA LEU A 48 -22.81 4.88 -0.78
C LEU A 48 -21.93 4.12 -1.77
N GLY A 49 -22.49 3.58 -2.85
CA GLY A 49 -21.78 2.70 -3.76
C GLY A 49 -21.42 1.37 -3.08
N PRO A 50 -20.36 0.69 -3.57
CA PRO A 50 -19.95 -0.61 -3.06
C PRO A 50 -19.38 -0.49 -1.62
N GLN A 51 -20.25 -0.58 -0.62
CA GLN A 51 -19.86 -0.52 0.80
C GLN A 51 -18.83 -1.58 1.21
N SER A 52 -18.61 -2.62 0.40
CA SER A 52 -17.52 -3.58 0.58
C SER A 52 -16.12 -2.95 0.44
N LEU A 53 -16.00 -1.84 -0.27
CA LEU A 53 -14.72 -1.16 -0.52
C LEU A 53 -14.28 -0.29 0.66
N HIS A 54 -15.20 0.47 1.26
CA HIS A 54 -14.86 1.39 2.34
C HIS A 54 -15.46 1.00 3.70
N GLY A 55 -16.42 0.07 3.77
CA GLY A 55 -16.96 -0.48 5.01
C GLY A 55 -17.91 0.44 5.80
N ILE A 56 -18.31 1.59 5.24
CA ILE A 56 -19.21 2.55 5.91
C ILE A 56 -20.65 2.15 5.63
N THR A 57 -21.44 2.00 6.68
CA THR A 57 -22.85 1.63 6.55
C THR A 57 -23.73 2.84 6.28
N GLY A 58 -24.87 2.63 5.61
CA GLY A 58 -25.87 3.68 5.41
C GLY A 58 -26.40 4.28 6.72
N ALA A 59 -26.38 3.52 7.82
CA ALA A 59 -26.80 4.02 9.13
C ALA A 59 -25.79 4.99 9.75
N GLU A 60 -24.49 4.73 9.56
CA GLU A 60 -23.41 5.63 9.97
C GLU A 60 -23.41 6.90 9.13
N ALA A 61 -23.47 6.77 7.80
CA ALA A 61 -23.49 7.92 6.89
C ALA A 61 -24.70 8.83 7.14
N ARG A 62 -25.89 8.30 7.42
CA ARG A 62 -27.08 9.13 7.73
C ARG A 62 -26.96 9.94 9.02
N ARG A 63 -26.10 9.54 9.96
CA ARG A 63 -25.85 10.26 11.22
C ARG A 63 -24.65 11.21 11.12
N ALA A 64 -23.88 11.10 10.05
CA ALA A 64 -22.75 11.96 9.78
C ALA A 64 -23.23 13.34 9.30
N PRO A 65 -22.44 14.41 9.54
CA PRO A 65 -22.73 15.72 8.97
C PRO A 65 -22.57 15.70 7.44
N VAL A 66 -23.29 16.58 6.74
CA VAL A 66 -23.03 16.82 5.32
C VAL A 66 -21.76 17.66 5.14
N PHE A 67 -21.14 17.62 3.95
CA PHE A 67 -19.90 18.35 3.70
C PHE A 67 -19.99 19.86 4.03
N ALA A 68 -21.13 20.48 3.71
CA ALA A 68 -21.37 21.90 3.99
C ALA A 68 -21.20 22.27 5.47
N GLU A 69 -21.55 21.36 6.38
CA GLU A 69 -21.47 21.58 7.82
C GLU A 69 -20.02 21.53 8.32
N VAL A 70 -19.15 20.75 7.68
CA VAL A 70 -17.73 20.58 8.08
C VAL A 70 -16.74 21.35 7.22
N ALA A 71 -17.20 21.99 6.13
CA ALA A 71 -16.36 22.71 5.17
C ALA A 71 -15.48 23.80 5.83
N GLY A 72 -16.00 24.52 6.82
CA GLY A 72 -15.22 25.50 7.59
C GLY A 72 -14.11 24.86 8.43
N GLN A 73 -14.39 23.73 9.08
CA GLN A 73 -13.40 22.98 9.88
C GLN A 73 -12.28 22.39 9.01
N ILE A 74 -12.63 21.97 7.79
CA ILE A 74 -11.68 21.48 6.77
C ILE A 74 -10.81 22.64 6.29
N ALA A 75 -11.42 23.74 5.84
CA ALA A 75 -10.70 24.90 5.33
C ALA A 75 -9.72 25.48 6.37
N GLU A 76 -10.12 25.57 7.64
CA GLU A 76 -9.24 26.01 8.73
C GLU A 76 -7.98 25.13 8.86
N ARG A 77 -8.12 23.81 8.69
CA ARG A 77 -7.01 22.86 8.83
C ARG A 77 -6.10 22.80 7.61
N LEU A 78 -6.63 23.11 6.43
CA LEU A 78 -5.86 23.14 5.18
C LEU A 78 -5.21 24.50 4.92
N ALA A 79 -5.77 25.58 5.48
CA ALA A 79 -5.27 26.94 5.27
C ALA A 79 -3.80 27.10 5.67
N GLY A 80 -2.99 27.56 4.70
CA GLY A 80 -1.55 27.79 4.86
C GLY A 80 -0.72 26.53 5.14
N GLN A 81 -1.29 25.34 4.92
CA GLN A 81 -0.58 24.06 5.02
C GLN A 81 -0.28 23.53 3.63
N LEU A 82 0.90 22.94 3.41
CA LEU A 82 1.15 22.20 2.18
C LEU A 82 0.28 20.94 2.19
N LEU A 83 -0.66 20.84 1.25
CA LEU A 83 -1.55 19.69 1.13
C LEU A 83 -0.73 18.47 0.70
N VAL A 84 -0.91 17.37 1.41
CA VAL A 84 -0.23 16.11 1.12
C VAL A 84 -1.25 14.99 1.07
N ALA A 85 -1.17 14.09 0.11
CA ALA A 85 -1.91 12.84 0.14
C ALA A 85 -1.10 11.71 -0.48
N HIS A 86 -1.58 10.47 -0.36
CA HIS A 86 -0.94 9.38 -1.09
C HIS A 86 -1.23 9.46 -2.58
N ASN A 87 -2.49 9.71 -2.96
CA ASN A 87 -2.90 9.95 -4.33
C ASN A 87 -3.48 11.36 -4.48
N LEU A 88 -2.63 12.39 -4.40
CA LEU A 88 -3.05 13.78 -4.29
C LEU A 88 -4.07 14.22 -5.33
N LEU A 89 -3.92 13.82 -6.60
CA LEU A 89 -4.88 14.21 -7.62
C LEU A 89 -6.30 13.73 -7.29
N PHE A 90 -6.44 12.51 -6.77
CA PHE A 90 -7.71 11.95 -6.34
C PHE A 90 -8.28 12.76 -5.17
N ASP A 91 -7.53 12.89 -4.08
CA ASP A 91 -7.99 13.56 -2.86
C ASP A 91 -8.31 15.05 -3.12
N ALA A 92 -7.42 15.75 -3.83
CA ALA A 92 -7.60 17.15 -4.23
C ALA A 92 -8.81 17.33 -5.16
N GLY A 93 -9.04 16.41 -6.10
CA GLY A 93 -10.18 16.45 -7.01
C GLY A 93 -11.52 16.36 -6.27
N PHE A 94 -11.63 15.48 -5.27
CA PHE A 94 -12.83 15.36 -4.44
C PHE A 94 -13.04 16.58 -3.53
N LEU A 95 -11.98 17.13 -2.93
CA LEU A 95 -12.06 18.37 -2.16
C LEU A 95 -12.56 19.53 -3.03
N LEU A 96 -11.96 19.73 -4.20
CA LEU A 96 -12.38 20.76 -5.16
C LEU A 96 -13.84 20.61 -5.57
N ALA A 97 -14.29 19.39 -5.86
CA ALA A 97 -15.67 19.14 -6.24
C ALA A 97 -16.66 19.45 -5.11
N GLU A 98 -16.34 19.08 -3.86
CA GLU A 98 -17.21 19.34 -2.72
C GLU A 98 -17.25 20.84 -2.34
N PHE A 99 -16.12 21.55 -2.35
CA PHE A 99 -16.12 23.01 -2.17
C PHE A 99 -16.82 23.73 -3.33
N GLY A 100 -16.65 23.26 -4.57
CA GLY A 100 -17.32 23.79 -5.75
C GLY A 100 -18.85 23.71 -5.66
N LYS A 101 -19.40 22.63 -5.08
CA LYS A 101 -20.85 22.49 -4.81
C LYS A 101 -21.39 23.54 -3.83
N LEU A 102 -20.54 24.08 -2.97
CA LEU A 102 -20.87 25.18 -2.06
C LEU A 102 -20.72 26.56 -2.73
N GLY A 103 -20.29 26.61 -4.00
CA GLY A 103 -19.93 27.86 -4.68
C GLY A 103 -18.64 28.48 -4.16
N VAL A 104 -17.75 27.68 -3.56
CA VAL A 104 -16.54 28.15 -2.90
C VAL A 104 -15.31 27.72 -3.70
N THR A 105 -14.51 28.70 -4.11
CA THR A 105 -13.20 28.44 -4.72
C THR A 105 -12.14 28.31 -3.62
N VAL A 106 -11.42 27.20 -3.62
CA VAL A 106 -10.29 26.93 -2.71
C VAL A 106 -9.00 26.75 -3.50
N PRO A 107 -7.82 27.12 -2.96
CA PRO A 107 -6.53 26.93 -3.62
C PRO A 107 -6.04 25.48 -3.42
N VAL A 108 -6.80 24.52 -3.93
CA VAL A 108 -6.47 23.08 -3.90
C VAL A 108 -6.16 22.64 -5.33
N ASP A 109 -4.99 22.05 -5.56
CA ASP A 109 -4.56 21.52 -6.86
C ASP A 109 -3.47 20.46 -6.65
N ASP A 110 -3.28 19.53 -7.59
CA ASP A 110 -2.15 18.57 -7.59
C ASP A 110 -0.80 19.28 -7.82
N ASP A 111 -0.79 20.43 -8.49
CA ASP A 111 0.43 21.23 -8.68
C ASP A 111 0.82 22.03 -7.42
N TRP A 112 -0.10 22.22 -6.46
CA TRP A 112 0.09 23.00 -5.23
C TRP A 112 0.22 22.12 -3.96
N GLY A 113 0.52 20.84 -4.11
CA GLY A 113 0.68 19.89 -3.00
C GLY A 113 1.73 18.82 -3.25
N LEU A 114 1.84 17.88 -2.31
CA LEU A 114 2.73 16.72 -2.41
C LEU A 114 1.95 15.41 -2.52
N CYS A 115 2.27 14.64 -3.56
CA CYS A 115 1.78 13.29 -3.73
C CYS A 115 2.84 12.30 -3.23
N THR A 116 2.63 11.66 -2.08
CA THR A 116 3.62 10.71 -1.53
C THR A 116 3.82 9.49 -2.43
N MET A 117 2.80 9.10 -3.23
CA MET A 117 2.96 8.11 -4.29
C MET A 117 3.92 8.59 -5.39
N ARG A 118 3.88 9.87 -5.81
CA ARG A 118 4.85 10.40 -6.80
C ARG A 118 6.26 10.52 -6.20
N LEU A 119 6.36 10.99 -4.95
CA LEU A 119 7.64 11.09 -4.23
C LEU A 119 8.34 9.73 -4.05
N ALA A 120 7.59 8.64 -3.92
CA ALA A 120 8.16 7.30 -3.86
C ALA A 120 8.99 6.94 -5.10
N GLY A 121 8.74 7.50 -6.28
CA GLY A 121 9.62 7.29 -7.44
C GLY A 121 11.06 7.73 -7.21
N HIS A 122 11.27 8.76 -6.36
CA HIS A 122 12.59 9.24 -5.97
C HIS A 122 13.15 8.50 -4.75
N PHE A 123 12.34 8.38 -3.69
CA PHE A 123 12.81 7.85 -2.40
C PHE A 123 12.76 6.32 -2.28
N LEU A 124 11.91 5.67 -3.07
CA LEU A 124 11.61 4.23 -3.03
C LEU A 124 11.42 3.66 -4.46
N PRO A 125 12.43 3.78 -5.35
CA PRO A 125 12.26 3.54 -6.78
C PRO A 125 11.86 2.11 -7.16
N THR A 126 12.04 1.14 -6.25
CA THR A 126 11.68 -0.27 -6.46
C THR A 126 10.32 -0.65 -5.86
N ALA A 127 9.69 0.22 -5.08
CA ALA A 127 8.38 -0.02 -4.50
C ALA A 127 7.28 0.14 -5.56
N SER A 128 6.17 -0.59 -5.44
CA SER A 128 4.98 -0.28 -6.24
C SER A 128 4.36 1.06 -5.81
N ARG A 129 3.27 1.45 -6.47
CA ARG A 129 2.59 2.73 -6.20
C ARG A 129 1.71 2.73 -4.97
N SER A 130 1.37 1.57 -4.42
CA SER A 130 0.47 1.52 -3.26
C SER A 130 1.12 2.03 -1.98
N LEU A 131 0.28 2.58 -1.09
CA LEU A 131 0.71 3.05 0.22
C LEU A 131 1.33 1.91 1.02
N LYS A 132 0.72 0.73 0.94
CA LYS A 132 1.19 -0.51 1.57
C LYS A 132 2.59 -0.90 1.10
N ALA A 133 2.85 -0.90 -0.21
CA ALA A 133 4.17 -1.27 -0.72
C ALA A 133 5.22 -0.19 -0.45
N CYS A 134 4.87 1.10 -0.56
CA CYS A 134 5.77 2.19 -0.20
C CYS A 134 6.18 2.11 1.27
N ARG A 135 5.23 1.84 2.18
CA ARG A 135 5.51 1.65 3.61
C ARG A 135 6.38 0.43 3.87
N ALA A 136 6.08 -0.70 3.23
CA ALA A 136 6.90 -1.89 3.34
C ALA A 136 8.33 -1.66 2.88
N ALA A 137 8.53 -0.97 1.75
CA ALA A 137 9.84 -0.60 1.24
C ALA A 137 10.58 0.40 2.15
N ALA A 138 9.85 1.27 2.85
CA ALA A 138 10.38 2.18 3.86
C ALA A 138 10.71 1.49 5.20
N GLY A 139 10.35 0.22 5.38
CA GLY A 139 10.50 -0.50 6.65
C GLY A 139 9.51 -0.04 7.73
N LEU A 140 8.40 0.60 7.34
CA LEU A 140 7.35 1.06 8.24
C LEU A 140 6.37 -0.07 8.57
N PRO A 141 5.76 -0.08 9.77
CA PRO A 141 4.82 -1.12 10.17
C PRO A 141 3.58 -1.14 9.26
N PRO A 142 2.92 -2.31 9.14
CA PRO A 142 1.65 -2.39 8.42
C PRO A 142 0.63 -1.46 9.07
N HIS A 143 -0.27 -0.93 8.24
CA HIS A 143 -1.36 -0.07 8.68
C HIS A 143 -2.68 -0.76 8.38
N ARG A 144 -3.74 -0.30 9.05
CA ARG A 144 -5.08 -0.78 8.80
C ARG A 144 -5.63 -0.14 7.54
N GLU A 145 -6.11 -0.97 6.62
CA GLU A 145 -6.77 -0.54 5.40
C GLU A 145 -8.21 -0.04 5.73
N TYR A 146 -8.84 0.75 4.83
CA TYR A 146 -10.27 1.14 4.84
C TYR A 146 -10.74 2.28 5.75
N SER A 147 -9.87 2.93 6.52
CA SER A 147 -10.25 4.11 7.31
C SER A 147 -9.41 5.30 6.90
N ALA A 148 -10.08 6.41 6.60
CA ALA A 148 -9.41 7.65 6.19
C ALA A 148 -8.31 8.05 7.19
N LEU A 149 -8.58 7.96 8.50
CA LEU A 149 -7.59 8.34 9.51
C LEU A 149 -6.36 7.42 9.52
N HIS A 150 -6.55 6.12 9.30
CA HIS A 150 -5.41 5.21 9.21
C HIS A 150 -4.61 5.44 7.93
N GLY A 151 -5.26 5.75 6.80
CA GLY A 151 -4.62 6.14 5.55
C GLY A 151 -3.81 7.44 5.69
N ALA A 152 -4.42 8.48 6.26
CA ALA A 152 -3.76 9.77 6.48
C ALA A 152 -2.56 9.66 7.42
N ARG A 153 -2.67 8.94 8.54
CA ARG A 153 -1.53 8.63 9.43
C ARG A 153 -0.44 7.85 8.70
N ALA A 154 -0.85 6.87 7.90
CA ALA A 154 0.08 6.03 7.17
C ALA A 154 0.86 6.81 6.09
N ALA A 155 0.20 7.74 5.40
CA ALA A 155 0.83 8.68 4.48
C ALA A 155 1.69 9.72 5.22
N ALA A 156 1.29 10.15 6.41
CA ALA A 156 2.04 11.08 7.25
C ALA A 156 3.37 10.49 7.70
N GLU A 157 3.38 9.25 8.21
CA GLU A 157 4.61 8.54 8.56
C GLU A 157 5.52 8.33 7.34
N LEU A 158 4.94 8.08 6.16
CA LEU A 158 5.69 7.96 4.92
C LEU A 158 6.30 9.30 4.49
N LEU A 159 5.58 10.42 4.64
CA LEU A 159 6.13 11.75 4.42
C LEU A 159 7.28 12.04 5.40
N THR A 160 7.13 11.71 6.69
CA THR A 160 8.20 11.88 7.69
C THR A 160 9.44 11.06 7.32
N TYR A 161 9.26 9.84 6.78
CA TYR A 161 10.36 9.05 6.23
C TYR A 161 11.08 9.76 5.06
N TYR A 162 10.33 10.42 4.17
CA TYR A 162 10.90 11.21 3.06
C TYR A 162 11.61 12.47 3.54
N LEU A 163 11.03 13.20 4.50
CA LEU A 163 11.66 14.38 5.10
C LEU A 163 13.03 14.05 5.68
N GLY A 164 13.18 12.91 6.36
CA GLY A 164 14.48 12.44 6.85
C GLY A 164 15.52 12.12 5.77
N ARG A 165 15.15 12.13 4.49
CA ARG A 165 16.01 11.83 3.33
C ARG A 165 16.09 12.95 2.30
N ALA A 166 15.19 13.92 2.37
CA ALA A 166 15.05 15.01 1.41
C ALA A 166 16.14 16.08 1.55
N GLY A 167 16.87 16.11 2.68
CA GLY A 167 17.80 17.19 3.03
C GLY A 167 17.09 18.32 3.79
N ASP A 168 17.88 19.30 4.22
CA ASP A 168 17.39 20.50 4.92
C ASP A 168 17.95 21.75 4.22
N PRO A 169 17.10 22.58 3.57
CA PRO A 169 15.65 22.41 3.43
C PRO A 169 15.26 21.30 2.42
N PRO A 170 14.04 20.73 2.50
CA PRO A 170 13.57 19.77 1.51
C PRO A 170 13.36 20.44 0.13
N PRO A 171 13.36 19.67 -0.99
CA PRO A 171 13.25 20.21 -2.35
C PRO A 171 11.96 21.01 -2.64
N TRP A 172 10.93 20.85 -1.81
CA TRP A 172 9.63 21.54 -1.91
C TRP A 172 9.47 22.68 -0.89
N ALA A 173 10.57 23.20 -0.33
CA ALA A 173 10.50 24.31 0.61
C ALA A 173 9.92 25.58 0.00
N GLU A 174 10.31 25.93 -1.24
CA GLU A 174 9.77 27.09 -1.95
C GLU A 174 8.25 26.96 -2.17
N LEU A 175 7.78 25.78 -2.60
CA LEU A 175 6.36 25.47 -2.71
C LEU A 175 5.62 25.63 -1.38
N SER A 176 6.26 25.23 -0.27
CA SER A 176 5.67 25.40 1.08
C SER A 176 5.47 26.87 1.43
N ASP A 177 6.41 27.74 1.05
CA ASP A 177 6.33 29.18 1.30
C ASP A 177 5.27 29.87 0.43
N GLU A 178 5.11 29.44 -0.83
CA GLU A 178 4.06 29.92 -1.72
C GLU A 178 2.67 29.52 -1.21
N VAL A 179 2.47 28.24 -0.85
CA VAL A 179 1.19 27.75 -0.30
C VAL A 179 0.82 28.47 1.00
N ARG A 180 1.80 28.81 1.83
CA ARG A 180 1.57 29.56 3.07
C ARG A 180 0.96 30.95 2.83
N GLN A 181 1.20 31.54 1.67
CA GLN A 181 0.71 32.87 1.28
C GLN A 181 -0.64 32.83 0.54
N MET A 182 -1.10 31.63 0.16
CA MET A 182 -2.36 31.48 -0.55
C MET A 182 -3.55 31.86 0.32
N LYS A 183 -4.48 32.61 -0.29
CA LYS A 183 -5.71 33.04 0.38
C LYS A 183 -6.73 31.91 0.34
N TRP A 184 -7.10 31.43 1.51
CA TRP A 184 -8.25 30.55 1.69
C TRP A 184 -9.53 31.36 1.90
N PRO A 185 -10.68 30.89 1.40
CA PRO A 185 -11.97 31.53 1.65
C PRO A 185 -12.32 31.45 3.14
N ALA A 186 -12.89 32.52 3.67
CA ALA A 186 -13.41 32.53 5.04
C ALA A 186 -14.76 31.82 5.06
N LEU A 187 -14.76 30.58 5.58
CA LEU A 187 -15.97 29.80 5.80
C LEU A 187 -16.32 29.79 7.29
N PRO A 188 -17.61 29.85 7.66
CA PRO A 188 -17.99 29.74 9.06
C PRO A 188 -17.59 28.35 9.58
N VAL A 189 -16.81 28.34 10.66
CA VAL A 189 -16.52 27.12 11.40
C VAL A 189 -17.74 26.83 12.26
N THR A 190 -18.36 25.65 12.06
CA THR A 190 -19.53 25.23 12.83
C THR A 190 -19.08 24.43 14.06
N ASP A 191 -19.96 24.35 15.08
CA ASP A 191 -19.75 23.53 16.28
C ASP A 191 -20.12 22.05 16.05
N VAL A 192 -20.25 21.62 14.80
CA VAL A 192 -20.60 20.24 14.46
C VAL A 192 -19.50 19.30 14.94
N VAL A 193 -19.89 18.33 15.76
CA VAL A 193 -18.97 17.34 16.32
C VAL A 193 -18.64 16.30 15.25
N PRO A 194 -17.36 16.06 14.95
CA PRO A 194 -16.93 15.01 14.03
C PRO A 194 -17.51 13.65 14.42
N VAL A 195 -18.06 12.95 13.44
CA VAL A 195 -18.62 11.61 13.65
C VAL A 195 -17.57 10.58 13.27
N ALA A 196 -16.97 9.95 14.28
CA ALA A 196 -16.05 8.84 14.05
C ALA A 196 -16.80 7.58 13.64
N ARG A 197 -16.15 6.78 12.80
CA ARG A 197 -16.61 5.45 12.39
C ARG A 197 -16.75 4.49 13.59
N GLY A 198 -17.73 3.58 13.53
CA GLY A 198 -17.81 2.44 14.46
C GLY A 198 -16.66 1.44 14.27
N ARG A 199 -16.31 0.67 15.32
CA ARG A 199 -15.33 -0.43 15.21
C ARG A 199 -15.79 -1.43 14.14
N THR A 200 -15.22 -1.38 12.94
CA THR A 200 -15.56 -2.30 11.84
C THR A 200 -14.54 -3.43 11.78
N GLU A 201 -14.96 -4.70 11.86
CA GLU A 201 -14.08 -5.86 11.70
C GLU A 201 -13.35 -5.85 10.35
N GLU A 202 -12.12 -6.39 10.33
CA GLU A 202 -11.25 -6.50 9.15
C GLU A 202 -11.98 -7.21 8.00
N ARG A 203 -12.03 -6.58 6.82
CA ARG A 203 -12.59 -7.17 5.60
C ARG A 203 -11.51 -7.16 4.52
N GLU A 204 -11.39 -8.26 3.77
CA GLU A 204 -10.36 -8.40 2.75
C GLU A 204 -10.62 -7.51 1.52
N PRO A 205 -9.57 -6.95 0.90
CA PRO A 205 -9.70 -6.07 -0.25
C PRO A 205 -10.25 -6.79 -1.47
N HIS A 206 -10.98 -6.02 -2.28
CA HIS A 206 -11.43 -6.42 -3.61
C HIS A 206 -10.24 -6.83 -4.50
N PHE A 207 -10.46 -7.76 -5.44
CA PHE A 207 -9.39 -8.41 -6.21
C PHE A 207 -8.53 -7.42 -7.03
N LEU A 208 -9.16 -6.48 -7.75
CA LEU A 208 -8.45 -5.45 -8.53
C LEU A 208 -7.53 -4.56 -7.69
N THR A 209 -7.93 -4.23 -6.46
CA THR A 209 -7.11 -3.46 -5.52
C THR A 209 -5.82 -4.22 -5.21
N ARG A 210 -5.88 -5.55 -5.02
CA ARG A 210 -4.70 -6.40 -4.78
C ARG A 210 -3.77 -6.51 -5.99
N LEU A 211 -4.33 -6.45 -7.20
CA LEU A 211 -3.54 -6.48 -8.43
C LEU A 211 -2.76 -5.17 -8.63
N VAL A 212 -3.44 -4.02 -8.54
CA VAL A 212 -2.84 -2.69 -8.65
C VAL A 212 -1.74 -2.49 -7.61
N GLU A 213 -1.96 -2.97 -6.38
CA GLU A 213 -0.98 -2.90 -5.30
C GLU A 213 0.37 -3.55 -5.63
N ARG A 214 0.40 -4.51 -6.56
CA ARG A 214 1.59 -5.30 -6.90
C ARG A 214 2.22 -4.90 -8.22
N LEU A 215 1.66 -3.92 -8.93
CA LEU A 215 2.20 -3.47 -10.21
C LEU A 215 3.55 -2.76 -10.05
N PRO A 216 4.57 -3.11 -10.85
CA PRO A 216 5.88 -2.46 -10.78
C PRO A 216 5.83 -1.02 -11.30
N ARG A 217 6.60 -0.13 -10.67
CA ARG A 217 6.82 1.24 -11.16
C ARG A 217 7.56 1.28 -12.48
N GLN A 218 7.37 2.37 -13.21
CA GLN A 218 8.10 2.66 -14.44
C GLN A 218 9.27 3.58 -14.14
N LEU A 219 10.43 3.29 -14.73
CA LEU A 219 11.64 4.11 -14.59
C LEU A 219 11.49 5.48 -15.28
N ASN A 220 10.55 5.62 -16.22
CA ASN A 220 10.22 6.88 -16.86
C ASN A 220 9.20 7.66 -16.00
N PRO A 221 9.54 8.84 -15.46
CA PRO A 221 8.65 9.61 -14.56
C PRO A 221 7.33 10.05 -15.21
N LYS A 222 7.32 10.33 -16.51
CA LYS A 222 6.10 10.70 -17.26
C LYS A 222 5.15 9.52 -17.37
N ALA A 223 5.70 8.35 -17.70
CA ALA A 223 4.95 7.11 -17.73
C ALA A 223 4.43 6.71 -16.35
N ASP A 224 5.23 6.90 -15.28
CA ASP A 224 4.83 6.57 -13.92
C ASP A 224 3.67 7.46 -13.44
N ALA A 225 3.70 8.75 -13.78
CA ALA A 225 2.61 9.69 -13.48
C ALA A 225 1.32 9.34 -14.23
N TYR A 226 1.41 8.96 -15.51
CA TYR A 226 0.27 8.50 -16.30
C TYR A 226 -0.35 7.20 -15.77
N LEU A 227 0.48 6.25 -15.35
CA LEU A 227 -0.02 4.99 -14.80
C LEU A 227 -0.58 5.14 -13.38
N ALA A 228 -0.05 6.08 -12.58
CA ALA A 228 -0.63 6.43 -11.28
C ALA A 228 -2.05 6.98 -11.40
N LEU A 229 -2.31 7.74 -12.46
CA LEU A 229 -3.65 8.18 -12.86
C LEU A 229 -4.55 7.00 -13.23
N LEU A 230 -4.03 6.11 -14.06
CA LEU A 230 -4.73 4.92 -14.53
C LEU A 230 -5.11 3.97 -13.38
N ASP A 231 -4.22 3.84 -12.39
CA ASP A 231 -4.45 3.08 -11.15
C ASP A 231 -5.68 3.59 -10.38
N GLY A 232 -5.98 4.90 -10.44
CA GLY A 232 -7.17 5.48 -9.82
C GLY A 232 -8.46 5.28 -10.64
N VAL A 233 -8.34 5.42 -11.97
CA VAL A 233 -9.48 5.34 -12.91
C VAL A 233 -10.00 3.91 -13.07
N LEU A 234 -9.13 2.89 -12.99
CA LEU A 234 -9.52 1.50 -13.23
C LEU A 234 -10.14 0.78 -12.02
N LEU A 235 -10.19 1.42 -10.84
CA LEU A 235 -10.67 0.78 -9.60
C LEU A 235 -12.16 0.41 -9.62
N ASP A 236 -12.97 1.11 -10.42
CA ASP A 236 -14.42 0.91 -10.50
C ASP A 236 -14.89 0.22 -11.80
N ARG A 237 -13.95 -0.28 -12.62
CA ARG A 237 -14.20 -0.97 -13.90
C ARG A 237 -15.03 -0.17 -14.91
N HIS A 238 -14.94 1.15 -14.87
CA HIS A 238 -15.52 1.99 -15.91
C HIS A 238 -14.51 3.08 -16.34
N ILE A 239 -14.70 3.78 -17.46
CA ILE A 239 -13.96 5.02 -17.79
C ILE A 239 -14.98 5.98 -18.40
N SER A 240 -15.16 7.11 -17.75
CA SER A 240 -16.06 8.17 -18.17
C SER A 240 -15.42 9.04 -19.25
N ALA A 241 -16.25 9.77 -20.00
CA ALA A 241 -15.76 10.77 -20.95
C ALA A 241 -14.81 11.79 -20.30
N SER A 242 -15.10 12.24 -19.08
CA SER A 242 -14.23 13.16 -18.33
C SER A 242 -12.91 12.53 -17.86
N GLU A 243 -12.87 11.23 -17.56
CA GLU A 243 -11.62 10.54 -17.21
C GLU A 243 -10.77 10.28 -18.45
N ALA A 244 -11.42 9.95 -19.58
CA ALA A 244 -10.75 9.93 -20.87
C ALA A 244 -10.16 11.31 -21.18
N ASP A 245 -10.91 12.39 -20.97
CA ASP A 245 -10.43 13.76 -21.15
C ASP A 245 -9.30 14.14 -20.18
N GLN A 246 -9.35 13.72 -18.91
CA GLN A 246 -8.28 13.95 -17.93
C GLN A 246 -7.02 13.14 -18.24
N LEU A 247 -7.17 11.89 -18.69
CA LEU A 247 -6.08 11.05 -19.15
C LEU A 247 -5.43 11.66 -20.40
N VAL A 248 -6.23 12.16 -21.34
CA VAL A 248 -5.77 12.87 -22.54
C VAL A 248 -5.07 14.18 -22.17
N THR A 249 -5.70 15.03 -21.35
CA THR A 249 -5.13 16.30 -20.90
C THR A 249 -3.81 16.09 -20.16
N THR A 250 -3.74 15.06 -19.31
CA THR A 250 -2.50 14.75 -18.60
C THR A 250 -1.44 14.19 -19.54
N ALA A 251 -1.81 13.30 -20.46
CA ALA A 251 -0.90 12.77 -21.48
C ALA A 251 -0.32 13.90 -22.34
N GLU A 252 -1.14 14.87 -22.76
CA GLU A 252 -0.71 16.06 -23.48
C GLU A 252 0.23 16.93 -22.63
N ARG A 253 -0.13 17.22 -21.38
CA ARG A 253 0.69 18.02 -20.46
C ARG A 253 2.07 17.43 -20.23
N ILE A 254 2.16 16.11 -20.11
CA ILE A 254 3.44 15.41 -19.93
C ILE A 254 4.12 15.04 -21.26
N GLY A 255 3.49 15.35 -22.40
CA GLY A 255 4.03 15.14 -23.74
C GLY A 255 4.14 13.66 -24.14
N LEU A 256 3.20 12.83 -23.70
CA LEU A 256 3.05 11.45 -24.19
C LEU A 256 2.28 11.48 -25.51
N SER A 257 2.81 10.82 -26.54
CA SER A 257 2.06 10.59 -27.77
C SER A 257 0.99 9.51 -27.55
N ARG A 258 0.00 9.44 -28.46
CA ARG A 258 -0.98 8.34 -28.47
C ARG A 258 -0.30 6.96 -28.53
N ALA A 259 0.77 6.82 -29.30
CA ALA A 259 1.53 5.58 -29.40
C ALA A 259 2.22 5.22 -28.07
N ASP A 260 2.71 6.22 -27.33
CA ASP A 260 3.28 5.99 -25.99
C ASP A 260 2.21 5.56 -24.99
N ALA A 261 1.00 6.16 -25.04
CA ALA A 261 -0.12 5.78 -24.19
C ALA A 261 -0.59 4.34 -24.46
N GLU A 262 -0.77 3.96 -25.73
CA GLU A 262 -1.13 2.60 -26.14
C GLU A 262 -0.05 1.58 -25.69
N PHE A 263 1.24 1.92 -25.82
CA PHE A 263 2.33 1.10 -25.29
C PHE A 263 2.26 0.92 -23.77
N LEU A 264 1.95 2.00 -23.04
CA LEU A 264 1.79 1.94 -21.58
C LEU A 264 0.58 1.11 -21.16
N HIS A 265 -0.53 1.18 -21.90
CA HIS A 265 -1.72 0.35 -21.66
C HIS A 265 -1.42 -1.14 -21.81
N HIS A 266 -0.76 -1.55 -22.90
CA HIS A 266 -0.37 -2.95 -23.09
C HIS A 266 0.57 -3.43 -22.00
N ARG A 267 1.52 -2.58 -21.58
CA ARG A 267 2.44 -2.91 -20.49
C ARG A 267 1.71 -3.02 -19.15
N TYR A 268 0.75 -2.15 -18.90
CA TYR A 268 -0.10 -2.18 -17.71
C TYR A 268 -0.91 -3.49 -17.63
N LEU A 269 -1.59 -3.84 -18.73
CA LEU A 269 -2.34 -5.09 -18.85
C LEU A 269 -1.45 -6.32 -18.66
N SER A 270 -0.23 -6.29 -19.21
CA SER A 270 0.76 -7.36 -19.02
C SER A 270 1.20 -7.49 -17.56
N GLY A 271 1.37 -6.37 -16.85
CA GLY A 271 1.64 -6.37 -15.42
C GLY A 271 0.50 -6.98 -14.61
N LEU A 272 -0.76 -6.62 -14.92
CA LEU A 272 -1.93 -7.18 -14.26
C LEU A 272 -2.03 -8.69 -14.49
N ALA A 273 -1.84 -9.14 -15.73
CA ALA A 273 -1.83 -10.57 -16.09
C ALA A 273 -0.75 -11.35 -15.32
N ALA A 274 0.46 -10.78 -15.18
CA ALA A 274 1.55 -11.41 -14.43
C ALA A 274 1.24 -11.53 -12.93
N VAL A 275 0.58 -10.55 -12.34
CA VAL A 275 0.16 -10.63 -10.93
C VAL A 275 -1.02 -11.60 -10.75
N ALA A 276 -1.97 -11.62 -11.69
CA ALA A 276 -3.10 -12.57 -11.68
C ALA A 276 -2.62 -14.02 -11.80
N LEU A 277 -1.58 -14.28 -12.60
CA LEU A 277 -0.98 -15.60 -12.77
C LEU A 277 0.12 -15.94 -11.74
N ALA A 278 0.33 -15.11 -10.71
CA ALA A 278 1.43 -15.30 -9.77
C ALA A 278 1.33 -16.60 -8.95
N ASP A 279 0.12 -17.14 -8.76
CA ASP A 279 -0.16 -18.43 -8.12
C ASP A 279 -0.43 -19.57 -9.12
N GLN A 280 -0.21 -19.30 -10.42
CA GLN A 280 -0.46 -20.20 -11.54
C GLN A 280 -1.94 -20.60 -11.74
N ILE A 281 -2.88 -19.92 -11.09
CA ILE A 281 -4.31 -20.18 -11.21
C ILE A 281 -5.02 -18.91 -11.65
N LEU A 282 -5.57 -18.91 -12.86
CA LEU A 282 -6.46 -17.84 -13.31
C LEU A 282 -7.91 -18.26 -13.11
N THR A 283 -8.61 -17.61 -12.19
CA THR A 283 -10.04 -17.86 -11.97
C THR A 283 -10.92 -17.10 -12.99
N PRO A 284 -12.16 -17.56 -13.23
CA PRO A 284 -13.08 -16.88 -14.16
C PRO A 284 -13.38 -15.42 -13.79
N ALA A 285 -13.40 -15.10 -12.49
CA ALA A 285 -13.60 -13.74 -12.02
C ALA A 285 -12.40 -12.85 -12.37
N GLU A 286 -11.18 -13.36 -12.20
CA GLU A 286 -9.95 -12.60 -12.49
C GLU A 286 -9.78 -12.38 -13.99
N ARG A 287 -10.17 -13.37 -14.80
CA ARG A 287 -10.23 -13.22 -16.26
C ARG A 287 -11.23 -12.13 -16.67
N LEU A 288 -12.45 -12.17 -16.13
CA LEU A 288 -13.48 -11.18 -16.41
C LEU A 288 -13.04 -9.76 -16.00
N ASP A 289 -12.25 -9.65 -14.94
CA ASP A 289 -11.66 -8.40 -14.48
C ASP A 289 -10.57 -7.88 -15.43
N LEU A 290 -9.71 -8.76 -15.94
CA LEU A 290 -8.70 -8.40 -16.94
C LEU A 290 -9.33 -7.97 -18.27
N ASP A 291 -10.37 -8.66 -18.71
CA ASP A 291 -11.12 -8.31 -19.92
C ASP A 291 -11.81 -6.96 -19.77
N GLY A 292 -12.41 -6.69 -18.60
CA GLY A 292 -12.97 -5.38 -18.28
C GLY A 292 -11.93 -4.27 -18.30
N VAL A 293 -10.77 -4.48 -17.67
CA VAL A 293 -9.67 -3.49 -17.73
C VAL A 293 -9.17 -3.28 -19.15
N ALA A 294 -9.01 -4.34 -19.95
CA ALA A 294 -8.57 -4.23 -21.34
C ALA A 294 -9.54 -3.37 -22.17
N GLU A 295 -10.85 -3.61 -22.06
CA GLU A 295 -11.88 -2.83 -22.76
C GLU A 295 -11.78 -1.34 -22.44
N LEU A 296 -11.58 -1.00 -21.16
CA LEU A 296 -11.42 0.38 -20.71
C LEU A 296 -10.17 1.05 -21.28
N LEU A 297 -9.10 0.27 -21.46
CA LEU A 297 -7.86 0.74 -22.07
C LEU A 297 -7.93 0.80 -23.60
N GLY A 298 -9.08 0.50 -24.21
CA GLY A 298 -9.21 0.40 -25.67
C GLY A 298 -8.47 -0.81 -26.26
N LEU A 299 -8.17 -1.81 -25.42
CA LEU A 299 -7.52 -3.06 -25.79
C LEU A 299 -8.54 -4.17 -25.98
N THR A 300 -8.14 -5.24 -26.65
CA THR A 300 -9.05 -6.35 -26.99
C THR A 300 -8.83 -7.55 -26.08
N SER A 301 -9.80 -8.48 -26.04
CA SER A 301 -9.60 -9.79 -25.39
C SER A 301 -8.39 -10.56 -25.95
N ALA A 302 -8.03 -10.34 -27.22
CA ALA A 302 -6.83 -10.96 -27.80
C ALA A 302 -5.53 -10.39 -27.18
N ASP A 303 -5.55 -9.14 -26.72
CA ASP A 303 -4.45 -8.54 -25.99
C ASP A 303 -4.36 -9.07 -24.55
N VAL A 304 -5.50 -9.42 -23.94
CA VAL A 304 -5.55 -10.14 -22.65
C VAL A 304 -4.93 -11.52 -22.80
N ASP A 305 -5.30 -12.27 -23.85
CA ASP A 305 -4.72 -13.59 -24.12
C ASP A 305 -3.21 -13.50 -24.36
N ARG A 306 -2.75 -12.49 -25.09
CA ARG A 306 -1.31 -12.22 -25.32
C ARG A 306 -0.58 -11.87 -24.03
N ALA A 307 -1.19 -11.06 -23.16
CA ALA A 307 -0.64 -10.69 -21.86
C ALA A 307 -0.52 -11.90 -20.92
N LEU A 308 -1.55 -12.75 -20.86
CA LEU A 308 -1.55 -13.99 -20.08
C LEU A 308 -0.54 -15.00 -20.61
N ALA A 309 -0.45 -15.18 -21.94
CA ALA A 309 0.55 -16.05 -22.57
C ALA A 309 1.97 -15.57 -22.27
N GLY A 310 2.25 -14.27 -22.41
CA GLY A 310 3.54 -13.69 -22.08
C GLY A 310 3.92 -13.85 -20.61
N ALA A 311 2.97 -13.67 -19.70
CA ALA A 311 3.15 -13.88 -18.26
C ALA A 311 3.41 -15.36 -17.89
N ALA A 312 2.81 -16.31 -18.63
CA ALA A 312 3.04 -17.74 -18.45
C ALA A 312 4.41 -18.19 -19.01
N GLU A 313 4.85 -17.62 -20.13
CA GLU A 313 6.15 -17.93 -20.76
C GLU A 313 7.33 -17.29 -20.03
N HIS A 314 7.13 -16.08 -19.50
CA HIS A 314 8.13 -15.30 -18.78
C HIS A 314 7.59 -14.96 -17.38
N PRO A 315 7.47 -15.96 -16.47
CA PRO A 315 7.08 -15.69 -15.10
C PRO A 315 8.05 -14.66 -14.54
N SER A 316 7.50 -13.51 -14.10
CA SER A 316 8.29 -12.46 -13.47
C SER A 316 9.22 -13.07 -12.43
N ALA A 317 10.49 -12.68 -12.44
CA ALA A 317 11.47 -13.21 -11.49
C ALA A 317 10.85 -13.15 -10.08
N PRO A 318 10.79 -14.29 -9.37
CA PRO A 318 9.98 -14.39 -8.17
C PRO A 318 10.47 -13.34 -7.16
N ILE A 319 9.53 -12.52 -6.67
CA ILE A 319 9.67 -11.96 -5.32
C ILE A 319 9.88 -13.18 -4.44
N ALA A 320 11.06 -13.30 -3.83
CA ALA A 320 11.55 -14.52 -3.20
C ALA A 320 10.44 -15.32 -2.50
N GLN A 321 9.95 -16.37 -3.16
CA GLN A 321 8.97 -17.28 -2.59
C GLN A 321 9.71 -18.21 -1.63
N TRP A 322 9.21 -18.30 -0.41
CA TRP A 322 9.75 -19.14 0.64
C TRP A 322 9.09 -20.51 0.57
N GLN A 323 9.87 -21.57 0.31
CA GLN A 323 9.40 -22.95 0.25
C GLN A 323 9.88 -23.77 1.44
N LEU A 324 9.05 -24.70 1.90
CA LEU A 324 9.45 -25.74 2.85
C LEU A 324 10.19 -26.85 2.10
N SER A 325 11.31 -27.28 2.65
CA SER A 325 12.08 -28.42 2.16
C SER A 325 11.73 -29.69 2.93
N PRO A 326 11.81 -30.88 2.31
CA PRO A 326 11.70 -32.15 3.02
C PRO A 326 12.66 -32.19 4.22
N GLY A 327 12.13 -32.49 5.41
CA GLY A 327 12.84 -32.47 6.68
C GLY A 327 12.60 -31.23 7.55
N ASP A 328 11.99 -30.18 6.99
CA ASP A 328 11.64 -28.97 7.76
C ASP A 328 10.59 -29.27 8.83
N GLN A 329 10.77 -28.67 10.01
CA GLN A 329 9.89 -28.91 11.15
C GLN A 329 8.70 -27.92 11.17
N VAL A 330 7.49 -28.47 11.21
CA VAL A 330 6.22 -27.74 11.31
C VAL A 330 5.55 -28.03 12.66
N VAL A 331 5.00 -26.99 13.30
CA VAL A 331 4.28 -27.10 14.57
C VAL A 331 2.86 -26.61 14.39
N PHE A 332 1.89 -27.38 14.90
CA PHE A 332 0.46 -27.05 14.84
C PHE A 332 -0.06 -26.63 16.23
N THR A 333 -0.84 -25.54 16.31
CA THR A 333 -1.41 -25.02 17.57
C THR A 333 -2.83 -24.47 17.40
N GLY A 334 -3.65 -24.56 18.46
CA GLY A 334 -5.06 -24.18 18.45
C GLY A 334 -6.02 -25.27 17.94
N ILE A 335 -7.31 -24.91 17.80
CA ILE A 335 -8.38 -25.77 17.27
C ILE A 335 -8.39 -25.63 15.74
N LEU A 336 -7.84 -26.61 15.02
CA LEU A 336 -7.59 -26.54 13.59
C LEU A 336 -8.70 -27.23 12.77
N GLN A 337 -8.93 -26.72 11.56
CA GLN A 337 -9.83 -27.29 10.55
C GLN A 337 -9.05 -27.41 9.22
N PRO A 338 -8.71 -28.62 8.75
CA PRO A 338 -9.03 -29.93 9.34
C PRO A 338 -8.31 -30.18 10.68
N PRO A 339 -8.77 -31.17 11.49
CA PRO A 339 -8.18 -31.48 12.80
C PRO A 339 -6.68 -31.74 12.70
N ARG A 340 -5.92 -31.36 13.74
CA ARG A 340 -4.45 -31.49 13.84
C ARG A 340 -3.92 -32.82 13.30
N GLU A 341 -4.58 -33.93 13.63
CA GLU A 341 -4.15 -35.28 13.23
C GLU A 341 -4.10 -35.43 11.70
N HIS A 342 -5.04 -34.84 10.97
CA HIS A 342 -5.03 -34.83 9.50
C HIS A 342 -3.87 -33.97 8.96
N LEU A 343 -3.67 -32.79 9.54
CA LEU A 343 -2.58 -31.89 9.13
C LEU A 343 -1.20 -32.47 9.43
N GLU A 344 -1.06 -33.22 10.52
CA GLU A 344 0.18 -33.91 10.88
C GLU A 344 0.48 -35.05 9.90
N VAL A 345 -0.56 -35.82 9.50
CA VAL A 345 -0.44 -36.86 8.47
C VAL A 345 -0.08 -36.24 7.12
N ASP A 346 -0.74 -35.16 6.71
CA ASP A 346 -0.44 -34.48 5.45
C ASP A 346 0.99 -33.95 5.42
N ALA A 347 1.45 -33.32 6.51
CA ALA A 347 2.82 -32.82 6.62
C ALA A 347 3.86 -33.95 6.52
N LEU A 348 3.62 -35.08 7.18
CA LEU A 348 4.51 -36.25 7.11
C LEU A 348 4.54 -36.87 5.70
N THR A 349 3.40 -36.95 5.02
CA THR A 349 3.29 -37.44 3.64
C THR A 349 4.12 -36.60 2.66
N HIS A 350 4.26 -35.30 2.94
CA HIS A 350 5.09 -34.38 2.15
C HIS A 350 6.55 -34.29 2.65
N GLY A 351 6.97 -35.22 3.52
CA GLY A 351 8.36 -35.34 3.98
C GLY A 351 8.76 -34.31 5.05
N LEU A 352 7.80 -33.61 5.67
CA LEU A 352 8.05 -32.64 6.74
C LEU A 352 8.08 -33.35 8.10
N ARG A 353 8.69 -32.70 9.10
CA ARG A 353 8.70 -33.20 10.49
C ARG A 353 7.66 -32.45 11.31
N THR A 354 6.86 -33.16 12.11
CA THR A 354 5.88 -32.52 12.99
C THR A 354 6.38 -32.51 14.43
N ALA A 355 6.17 -31.41 15.15
CA ALA A 355 6.53 -31.29 16.54
C ALA A 355 5.42 -30.65 17.39
N ARG A 356 5.35 -31.02 18.67
CA ARG A 356 4.34 -30.52 19.61
C ARG A 356 4.68 -29.19 20.26
N LYS A 357 5.94 -28.76 20.16
CA LYS A 357 6.47 -27.51 20.74
C LYS A 357 7.32 -26.80 19.70
N VAL A 358 7.24 -25.46 19.70
CA VAL A 358 8.11 -24.61 18.91
C VAL A 358 9.53 -24.70 19.47
N THR A 359 10.49 -24.97 18.60
CA THR A 359 11.93 -25.05 18.91
C THR A 359 12.71 -24.20 17.92
N LYS A 360 14.02 -24.02 18.13
CA LYS A 360 14.92 -23.34 17.17
C LYS A 360 15.00 -24.03 15.80
N GLN A 361 14.50 -25.27 15.69
CA GLN A 361 14.43 -26.03 14.44
C GLN A 361 13.06 -25.89 13.76
N THR A 362 12.09 -25.23 14.39
CA THR A 362 10.76 -24.99 13.82
C THR A 362 10.85 -23.98 12.70
N ARG A 363 10.49 -24.43 11.50
CA ARG A 363 10.53 -23.65 10.27
C ARG A 363 9.19 -22.96 10.04
N LEU A 364 8.07 -23.62 10.37
CA LEU A 364 6.71 -23.09 10.24
C LEU A 364 5.86 -23.38 11.49
N LEU A 365 5.11 -22.37 11.96
CA LEU A 365 4.07 -22.52 12.99
C LEU A 365 2.70 -22.27 12.36
N VAL A 366 1.82 -23.25 12.46
CA VAL A 366 0.43 -23.20 11.96
C VAL A 366 -0.50 -23.06 13.17
N ALA A 367 -1.11 -21.88 13.31
CA ALA A 367 -2.01 -21.55 14.42
C ALA A 367 -3.46 -21.36 13.94
N ALA A 368 -4.43 -21.81 14.72
CA ALA A 368 -5.85 -21.60 14.45
C ALA A 368 -6.27 -20.13 14.53
N ASP A 369 -5.58 -19.36 15.39
CA ASP A 369 -5.72 -17.92 15.56
C ASP A 369 -4.31 -17.35 15.78
N PRO A 370 -3.80 -16.51 14.86
CA PRO A 370 -2.46 -15.94 14.96
C PRO A 370 -2.29 -14.95 16.13
N ASP A 371 -3.38 -14.41 16.66
CA ASP A 371 -3.37 -13.37 17.71
C ASP A 371 -3.71 -13.90 19.10
N SER A 372 -3.86 -15.23 19.24
CA SER A 372 -4.08 -15.88 20.52
C SER A 372 -2.80 -15.84 21.38
N MET A 373 -2.85 -15.05 22.46
CA MET A 373 -1.82 -14.94 23.51
C MET A 373 -1.67 -16.24 24.32
N SER A 374 -1.22 -17.32 23.68
CA SER A 374 -0.70 -18.50 24.37
C SER A 374 0.82 -18.40 24.46
N HIS A 375 1.43 -18.89 25.55
CA HIS A 375 2.89 -18.88 25.78
C HIS A 375 3.74 -19.64 24.72
N LYS A 376 3.16 -20.04 23.59
CA LYS A 376 3.78 -20.74 22.46
C LYS A 376 4.07 -19.83 21.26
N THR A 377 3.65 -18.56 21.26
CA THR A 377 3.87 -17.59 20.16
C THR A 377 5.00 -16.58 20.43
N THR A 378 5.69 -16.65 21.58
CA THR A 378 6.83 -15.77 21.90
C THR A 378 8.18 -16.44 21.59
N PRO A 379 8.99 -15.96 20.63
CA PRO A 379 10.34 -16.49 20.41
C PRO A 379 11.29 -16.11 21.57
N PRO A 380 12.27 -16.95 21.93
CA PRO A 380 13.20 -16.67 23.03
C PRO A 380 14.10 -15.47 22.70
N SER A 381 14.09 -14.45 23.55
CA SER A 381 14.89 -13.23 23.44
C SER A 381 16.40 -13.51 23.48
N CYS A 382 17.15 -12.97 22.52
CA CYS A 382 18.62 -12.94 22.54
C CYS A 382 19.10 -11.63 23.18
N PRO A 383 20.13 -11.62 24.04
CA PRO A 383 20.63 -10.37 24.65
C PRO A 383 21.35 -9.49 23.61
N PRO A 384 21.39 -8.16 23.82
CA PRO A 384 21.96 -7.22 22.86
C PRO A 384 23.49 -7.39 22.70
N PRO A 385 24.04 -7.14 21.50
CA PRO A 385 25.48 -7.24 21.26
C PRO A 385 26.24 -6.09 21.93
N PRO A 386 27.51 -6.32 22.36
CA PRO A 386 28.34 -5.26 22.94
C PRO A 386 28.75 -4.21 21.88
N PRO A 387 29.04 -2.97 22.31
CA PRO A 387 29.37 -1.88 21.40
C PRO A 387 30.69 -2.12 20.64
N PRO A 388 30.84 -1.59 19.40
CA PRO A 388 32.02 -1.80 18.58
C PRO A 388 33.25 -1.07 19.13
N HIS A 389 34.36 -1.78 19.26
CA HIS A 389 35.68 -1.22 19.58
C HIS A 389 36.26 -0.51 18.34
N PHE A 390 36.47 0.81 18.44
CA PHE A 390 37.30 1.55 17.49
C PHE A 390 38.79 1.39 17.85
N PRO A 391 39.69 1.07 16.90
CA PRO A 391 41.11 1.07 17.16
C PRO A 391 41.65 2.52 17.24
N PRO A 392 42.65 2.81 18.10
CA PRO A 392 43.24 4.14 18.19
C PRO A 392 44.13 4.47 16.98
N PRO A 393 44.38 5.76 16.69
CA PRO A 393 45.19 6.21 15.56
C PRO A 393 46.69 5.86 15.72
N PRO A 394 47.44 5.71 14.62
CA PRO A 394 48.85 5.30 14.68
C PRO A 394 49.77 6.46 15.13
N THR A 395 50.68 6.16 16.04
CA THR A 395 51.83 7.01 16.43
C THR A 395 53.07 6.76 15.54
N PRO A 396 53.98 7.75 15.39
CA PRO A 396 55.12 7.71 14.45
C PRO A 396 56.27 6.80 14.94
N PRO A 397 57.26 6.47 14.08
CA PRO A 397 58.11 5.30 14.29
C PRO A 397 59.35 5.59 15.14
N ALA A 398 59.75 4.60 15.95
CA ALA A 398 61.10 4.50 16.50
C ALA A 398 61.60 3.04 16.53
N SER A 399 62.70 2.83 15.80
CA SER A 399 63.85 1.95 16.03
C SER A 399 63.69 0.51 16.60
N THR A 400 64.08 -0.42 15.71
CA THR A 400 65.03 -1.54 15.91
C THR A 400 64.64 -2.86 16.60
N THR A 401 64.93 -3.91 15.81
CA THR A 401 65.47 -5.26 16.11
C THR A 401 64.55 -6.45 16.40
N SER A 402 64.81 -7.48 15.58
CA SER A 402 64.92 -8.91 15.94
C SER A 402 63.75 -9.87 15.63
N ARG A 403 63.93 -10.58 14.50
CA ARG A 403 63.79 -12.03 14.24
C ARG A 403 62.47 -12.78 14.56
N SER A 404 61.98 -13.43 13.49
CA SER A 404 61.66 -14.87 13.33
C SER A 404 60.22 -15.22 12.90
N SER A 405 60.14 -15.93 11.77
CA SER A 405 58.97 -16.50 11.07
C SER A 405 58.53 -17.86 11.66
N PRO A 406 57.60 -18.64 11.06
CA PRO A 406 56.28 -18.33 10.45
C PRO A 406 55.14 -19.27 10.97
N ARG A 407 53.86 -18.92 10.74
CA ARG A 407 52.75 -19.88 10.47
C ARG A 407 51.47 -19.14 10.01
N PRO A 408 50.69 -19.67 9.06
CA PRO A 408 49.46 -19.03 8.60
C PRO A 408 48.23 -19.57 9.36
N PRO A 409 47.18 -18.77 9.59
CA PRO A 409 45.86 -19.30 9.90
C PRO A 409 44.96 -19.31 8.67
N THR A 410 44.30 -20.45 8.52
CA THR A 410 43.22 -20.77 7.58
C THR A 410 42.01 -19.84 7.74
N ALA A 411 41.51 -19.33 6.62
CA ALA A 411 40.21 -18.65 6.54
C ALA A 411 39.07 -19.62 6.89
N ARG A 412 38.23 -19.25 7.87
CA ARG A 412 36.91 -19.86 8.08
C ARG A 412 35.86 -18.78 7.89
N CYS A 413 35.14 -18.89 6.77
CA CYS A 413 33.98 -18.10 6.44
C CYS A 413 32.79 -18.61 7.28
N SER A 414 32.39 -17.89 8.32
CA SER A 414 31.18 -18.16 9.09
C SER A 414 30.03 -17.31 8.54
N ARG A 415 29.13 -17.96 7.80
CA ARG A 415 27.80 -17.42 7.42
C ARG A 415 26.98 -17.11 8.69
N PRO A 416 26.24 -15.99 8.76
CA PRO A 416 25.16 -15.85 9.72
C PRO A 416 23.86 -16.42 9.14
N CYS A 417 23.29 -17.41 9.84
CA CYS A 417 21.91 -17.86 9.65
C CYS A 417 20.98 -16.94 10.45
N SER A 418 19.96 -16.35 9.81
CA SER A 418 18.78 -15.81 10.49
C SER A 418 17.52 -16.42 9.89
N ALA A 419 16.72 -17.10 10.70
CA ALA A 419 15.33 -17.42 10.37
C ALA A 419 14.51 -17.37 11.66
N ASN A 420 13.65 -16.36 11.78
CA ASN A 420 12.52 -16.36 12.70
C ASN A 420 11.36 -17.14 12.05
N PRO A 421 10.55 -17.89 12.81
CA PRO A 421 9.41 -18.63 12.27
C PRO A 421 8.27 -17.66 11.88
N PHE A 422 7.66 -17.91 10.71
CA PHE A 422 6.50 -17.19 10.20
C PHE A 422 5.18 -17.88 10.60
N LEU A 423 4.11 -17.10 10.79
CA LEU A 423 2.74 -17.55 11.04
C LEU A 423 1.90 -17.44 9.74
N VAL A 424 1.11 -18.47 9.40
CA VAL A 424 0.25 -18.50 8.20
C VAL A 424 -1.14 -19.07 8.53
N ARG A 425 -2.20 -18.51 7.92
CA ARG A 425 -3.62 -18.89 8.04
C ARG A 425 -4.04 -19.77 6.85
N MET A 426 -4.65 -20.94 7.06
CA MET A 426 -5.20 -21.77 5.98
C MET A 426 -6.70 -21.50 5.74
N ARG A 427 -7.13 -21.49 4.46
CA ARG A 427 -8.54 -21.57 4.05
C ARG A 427 -8.85 -22.98 3.54
N SER A 428 -10.01 -23.52 3.91
CA SER A 428 -10.44 -24.89 3.63
C SER A 428 -10.77 -25.12 2.15
N ALA A 429 -10.13 -26.10 1.51
CA ALA A 429 -10.57 -26.67 0.24
C ALA A 429 -11.59 -27.80 0.51
N ARG A 430 -12.75 -27.78 -0.16
CA ARG A 430 -13.70 -28.90 -0.17
C ARG A 430 -13.28 -29.93 -1.25
N PRO A 431 -13.34 -31.24 -0.98
CA PRO A 431 -13.04 -32.25 -1.98
C PRO A 431 -14.22 -32.47 -2.94
N GLN A 432 -13.93 -32.52 -4.24
CA GLN A 432 -14.86 -33.02 -5.27
C GLN A 432 -14.95 -34.55 -5.17
N ALA A 433 -16.16 -35.08 -5.00
CA ALA A 433 -16.43 -36.51 -5.02
C ALA A 433 -16.47 -37.03 -6.46
N THR A 434 -15.63 -38.02 -6.76
CA THR A 434 -15.68 -38.82 -7.97
C THR A 434 -16.86 -39.80 -7.90
N SER A 435 -17.80 -39.69 -8.85
CA SER A 435 -18.80 -40.73 -9.13
C SER A 435 -18.28 -41.62 -10.25
N GLN A 436 -17.90 -42.85 -9.91
CA GLN A 436 -17.86 -43.97 -10.83
C GLN A 436 -18.99 -44.93 -10.45
N ALA A 437 -19.81 -45.32 -11.44
CA ALA A 437 -20.31 -46.69 -11.64
C ALA A 437 -21.35 -46.72 -12.79
N PRO A 438 -21.62 -47.89 -13.40
CA PRO A 438 -20.81 -49.12 -13.47
C PRO A 438 -20.19 -49.36 -14.84
#